data_AF-A0A497FQB9-F1
#
_entry.id   AF-A0A497FQB9-F1
#
_cell.length_a   1.000
_cell.length_b   1.000
_cell.length_c   1.000
_cell.angle_alpha   90.00
_cell.angle_beta   90.00
_cell.angle_gamma   90.00
#
_symmetry.space_group_name_H-M   'P 1'
#
loop_
_entity.id
_entity.type
_entity.pdbx_description
1 polymer ?
#
loop_
_entity_poly.entity_id
_entity_poly.type
_entity_poly.pdbx_seq_one_letter_code
_entity_poly.pdbx_strand_id
1 'polypeptide(L)'
;MKKIILCYGGFLGILYVLYGFLQVYNGLISWGLQGDVLQLGIEIYETSIPNVFPDVFSGVALTTTGLLFLTSTYHSLKKSEYYRGYIFAAWLLSILLMLLNIVELFASFIDAYYPFLLGYKPGEWSLATDPWGIAPHLILGALAAPLYLVFRDFIRELTF
;
A
#
# COMPACT_ATOMS: atom_id res chain seq x y z
N MET A 1 2.14 -22.01 -13.86
CA MET A 1 2.60 -21.10 -12.79
C MET A 1 2.83 -19.66 -13.27
N LYS A 2 3.69 -19.37 -14.28
CA LYS A 2 3.95 -18.00 -14.76
C LYS A 2 2.70 -17.16 -15.08
N LYS A 3 1.68 -17.73 -15.77
CA LYS A 3 0.43 -17.02 -16.09
C LYS A 3 -0.39 -16.60 -14.86
N ILE A 4 -0.50 -17.46 -13.84
CA ILE A 4 -1.25 -17.19 -12.61
C ILE A 4 -0.61 -16.03 -11.83
N ILE A 5 0.72 -16.04 -11.76
CA ILE A 5 1.50 -14.98 -11.12
C ILE A 5 1.33 -13.64 -11.84
N LEU A 6 1.27 -13.64 -13.17
CA LEU A 6 1.02 -12.42 -13.95
C LEU A 6 -0.40 -11.89 -13.77
N CYS A 7 -1.40 -12.78 -13.75
CA CYS A 7 -2.77 -12.38 -13.41
C CYS A 7 -2.85 -11.81 -11.99
N TYR A 8 -2.12 -12.39 -11.04
CA TYR A 8 -2.04 -11.91 -9.66
C TYR A 8 -1.39 -10.52 -9.57
N GLY A 9 -0.24 -10.32 -10.24
CA GLY A 9 0.41 -9.00 -10.32
C GLY A 9 -0.47 -7.95 -10.98
N GLY A 10 -1.18 -8.32 -12.06
CA GLY A 10 -2.16 -7.43 -12.71
C GLY A 10 -3.32 -7.07 -11.78
N PHE A 11 -3.88 -8.05 -11.05
CA PHE A 11 -4.93 -7.82 -10.06
C PHE A 11 -4.47 -6.89 -8.94
N LEU A 12 -3.28 -7.13 -8.37
CA LEU A 12 -2.68 -6.22 -7.39
C LEU A 12 -2.49 -4.82 -7.96
N GLY A 13 -2.03 -4.70 -9.21
CA GLY A 13 -1.88 -3.43 -9.90
C GLY A 13 -3.19 -2.64 -9.97
N ILE A 14 -4.31 -3.31 -10.31
CA ILE A 14 -5.64 -2.69 -10.32
C ILE A 14 -6.01 -2.21 -8.91
N LEU A 15 -5.83 -3.04 -7.89
CA LEU A 15 -6.15 -2.66 -6.51
C LEU A 15 -5.33 -1.46 -6.04
N TYR A 16 -4.01 -1.46 -6.28
CA TYR A 16 -3.13 -0.33 -5.95
C TYR A 16 -3.58 0.97 -6.62
N VAL A 17 -3.96 0.91 -7.90
CA VAL A 17 -4.48 2.08 -8.62
C VAL A 17 -5.81 2.56 -8.03
N LEU A 18 -6.75 1.65 -7.77
CA LEU A 18 -8.06 2.02 -7.21
C LEU A 18 -7.92 2.68 -5.84
N TYR A 19 -7.17 2.06 -4.92
CA TYR A 19 -6.93 2.60 -3.60
C TYR A 19 -6.11 3.90 -3.64
N GLY A 20 -5.12 3.99 -4.54
CA GLY A 20 -4.35 5.21 -4.75
C GLY A 20 -5.21 6.39 -5.21
N PHE A 21 -6.09 6.19 -6.20
CA PHE A 21 -7.02 7.23 -6.65
C PHE A 21 -7.98 7.67 -5.56
N LEU A 22 -8.54 6.73 -4.79
CA LEU A 22 -9.44 7.07 -3.67
C LEU A 22 -8.71 7.89 -2.61
N GLN A 23 -7.46 7.55 -2.30
CA GLN A 23 -6.68 8.27 -1.30
C GLN A 23 -6.29 9.68 -1.76
N VAL A 24 -5.93 9.84 -3.05
CA VAL A 24 -5.73 11.15 -3.67
C VAL A 24 -7.01 11.97 -3.61
N TYR A 25 -8.15 11.38 -4.00
CA TYR A 25 -9.44 12.06 -3.96
C TYR A 25 -9.79 12.54 -2.55
N ASN A 26 -9.71 11.66 -1.56
CA ASN A 26 -9.97 12.02 -0.16
C ASN A 26 -9.02 13.10 0.35
N GLY A 27 -7.73 13.02 -0.02
CA GLY A 27 -6.75 14.06 0.29
C GLY A 27 -7.10 15.41 -0.33
N LEU A 28 -7.53 15.42 -1.59
CA LEU A 28 -7.98 16.64 -2.28
C LEU A 28 -9.23 17.26 -1.63
N ILE A 29 -10.22 16.45 -1.23
CA ILE A 29 -11.38 16.92 -0.47
C ILE A 29 -10.94 17.54 0.86
N SER A 30 -10.00 16.92 1.58
CA SER A 30 -9.48 17.46 2.84
C SER A 30 -8.76 18.82 2.69
N TRP A 31 -8.28 19.16 1.48
CA TRP A 31 -7.64 20.43 1.17
C TRP A 31 -8.61 21.56 0.80
N GLY A 32 -9.91 21.35 0.96
CA GLY A 32 -10.94 22.39 0.77
C GLY A 32 -11.73 22.26 -0.53
N LEU A 33 -11.60 21.15 -1.26
CA LEU A 33 -12.54 20.81 -2.32
C LEU A 33 -13.86 20.30 -1.71
N GLN A 34 -14.98 20.69 -2.30
CA GLN A 34 -16.30 20.20 -1.87
C GLN A 34 -16.53 18.78 -2.37
N GLY A 35 -16.95 17.88 -1.48
CA GLY A 35 -17.28 16.50 -1.79
C GLY A 35 -17.33 15.64 -0.52
N ASP A 36 -17.84 14.42 -0.67
CA ASP A 36 -17.93 13.45 0.41
C ASP A 36 -16.70 12.53 0.39
N VAL A 37 -16.23 12.14 1.57
CA VAL A 37 -15.12 11.17 1.69
C VAL A 37 -15.59 9.82 1.15
N LEU A 38 -14.83 9.25 0.21
CA LEU A 38 -15.13 7.96 -0.38
C LEU A 38 -14.35 6.85 0.33
N GLN A 39 -15.03 5.77 0.70
CA GLN A 39 -14.42 4.57 1.25
C GLN A 39 -14.74 3.37 0.37
N LEU A 40 -13.74 2.51 0.14
CA LEU A 40 -13.89 1.27 -0.61
C LEU A 40 -13.38 0.11 0.24
N GLY A 41 -14.30 -0.60 0.89
CA GLY A 41 -13.94 -1.67 1.79
C GLY A 41 -15.15 -2.30 2.43
N ILE A 42 -14.88 -3.14 3.42
CA ILE A 42 -15.91 -3.71 4.29
C ILE A 42 -15.89 -2.89 5.58
N GLU A 43 -17.06 -2.42 6.01
CA GLU A 43 -17.23 -1.79 7.31
C GLU A 43 -17.39 -2.87 8.38
N ILE A 44 -16.49 -2.87 9.36
CA ILE A 44 -16.49 -3.79 10.49
C ILE A 44 -16.40 -2.94 11.75
N TYR A 45 -17.44 -2.97 12.59
CA TYR A 45 -17.52 -2.16 13.83
C TYR A 45 -17.15 -0.69 13.60
N GLU A 46 -17.83 -0.02 12.67
CA GLU A 46 -17.64 1.40 12.30
C GLU A 46 -16.26 1.73 11.68
N THR A 47 -15.45 0.71 11.38
CA THR A 47 -14.12 0.85 10.77
C THR A 47 -14.12 0.28 9.36
N SER A 48 -13.74 1.08 8.37
CA SER A 48 -13.59 0.61 6.98
C SER A 48 -12.27 -0.12 6.77
N ILE A 49 -12.31 -1.30 6.16
CA ILE A 49 -11.12 -2.11 5.85
C ILE A 49 -11.05 -2.39 4.33
N PRO A 50 -9.99 -1.99 3.62
CA PRO A 50 -8.89 -1.11 4.06
C PRO A 50 -9.34 0.31 4.40
N ASN A 51 -8.66 0.95 5.36
CA ASN A 51 -8.95 2.34 5.74
C ASN A 51 -8.31 3.34 4.77
N VAL A 52 -9.11 4.00 3.93
CA VAL A 52 -8.61 4.99 2.96
C VAL A 52 -8.61 6.39 3.58
N PHE A 53 -7.54 6.71 4.30
CA PHE A 53 -7.38 8.03 4.93
C PHE A 53 -6.99 9.13 3.92
N PRO A 54 -7.31 10.41 4.17
CA PRO A 54 -7.08 11.50 3.21
C PRO A 54 -5.60 11.91 3.13
N ASP A 55 -4.85 11.31 2.19
CA ASP A 55 -3.45 11.68 1.94
C ASP A 55 -3.10 11.59 0.44
N VAL A 56 -2.80 12.75 -0.14
CA VAL A 56 -2.49 12.89 -1.57
C VAL A 56 -1.17 12.20 -1.93
N PHE A 57 -0.13 12.33 -1.13
CA PHE A 57 1.20 11.79 -1.45
C PHE A 57 1.21 10.26 -1.37
N SER A 58 0.59 9.73 -0.32
CA SER A 58 0.35 8.32 -0.12
C SER A 58 -0.44 7.73 -1.29
N GLY A 59 -1.51 8.40 -1.72
CA GLY A 59 -2.31 7.99 -2.87
C GLY A 59 -1.55 8.00 -4.20
N VAL A 60 -0.69 9.01 -4.42
CA VAL A 60 0.20 9.04 -5.60
C VAL A 60 1.17 7.85 -5.56
N ALA A 61 1.78 7.56 -4.42
CA ALA A 61 2.70 6.43 -4.27
C ALA A 61 2.02 5.08 -4.55
N LEU A 62 0.80 4.86 -4.04
CA LEU A 62 -0.01 3.68 -4.37
C LEU A 62 -0.30 3.59 -5.86
N THR A 63 -0.72 4.70 -6.47
CA THR A 63 -1.06 4.77 -7.90
C THR A 63 0.16 4.42 -8.75
N THR A 64 1.32 5.03 -8.47
CA THR A 64 2.57 4.72 -9.16
C THR A 64 2.96 3.25 -9.02
N THR A 65 2.86 2.70 -7.80
CA THR A 65 3.12 1.27 -7.55
C THR A 65 2.22 0.37 -8.40
N GLY A 66 0.93 0.69 -8.44
CA GLY A 66 -0.05 -0.05 -9.25
C GLY A 66 0.22 0.03 -10.74
N LEU A 67 0.56 1.21 -11.25
CA LEU A 67 0.95 1.40 -12.65
C LEU A 67 2.19 0.59 -13.03
N LEU A 68 3.17 0.43 -12.13
CA LEU A 68 4.34 -0.42 -12.36
C LEU A 68 3.95 -1.90 -12.46
N PHE A 69 3.05 -2.39 -11.61
CA PHE A 69 2.51 -3.75 -11.71
C PHE A 69 1.75 -4.00 -13.01
N LEU A 70 0.93 -3.04 -13.44
CA LEU A 70 0.21 -3.11 -14.71
C LEU A 70 1.16 -3.06 -15.91
N THR A 71 2.16 -2.20 -15.87
CA THR A 71 3.20 -2.07 -16.91
C THR A 71 4.00 -3.36 -17.03
N SER A 72 4.38 -3.97 -15.91
CA SER A 72 4.99 -5.30 -15.89
C SER A 72 4.11 -6.34 -16.58
N THR A 73 2.83 -6.38 -16.24
CA THR A 73 1.87 -7.33 -16.82
C THR A 73 1.77 -7.14 -18.34
N TYR A 74 1.69 -5.88 -18.80
CA TYR A 74 1.67 -5.53 -20.21
C TYR A 74 2.93 -5.97 -20.96
N HIS A 75 4.12 -5.70 -20.43
CA HIS A 75 5.38 -6.13 -21.05
C HIS A 75 5.54 -7.66 -21.05
N SER A 76 5.02 -8.33 -20.03
CA SER A 76 5.01 -9.79 -19.97
C SER A 76 4.12 -10.41 -21.05
N LEU A 77 2.94 -9.84 -21.29
CA LEU A 77 2.05 -10.25 -22.39
C LEU A 77 2.71 -10.08 -23.77
N LYS A 78 3.55 -9.04 -23.92
CA LYS A 78 4.37 -8.81 -25.11
C LYS A 78 5.63 -9.68 -25.20
N LYS A 79 5.86 -10.60 -24.25
CA LYS A 79 7.07 -11.43 -24.15
C LYS A 79 8.37 -10.61 -24.14
N SER A 80 8.32 -9.40 -23.60
CA SER A 80 9.46 -8.49 -23.47
C SER A 80 10.14 -8.70 -22.12
N GLU A 81 11.47 -8.87 -22.08
CA GLU A 81 12.23 -9.10 -20.84
C GLU A 81 12.18 -7.92 -19.85
N TYR A 82 11.79 -6.71 -20.30
CA TYR A 82 11.64 -5.53 -19.44
C TYR A 82 10.64 -5.73 -18.30
N TYR A 83 9.71 -6.68 -18.41
CA TYR A 83 8.74 -6.98 -17.34
C TYR A 83 9.41 -7.30 -15.99
N ARG A 84 10.62 -7.90 -16.00
CA ARG A 84 11.36 -8.26 -14.78
C ARG A 84 11.76 -7.03 -13.96
N GLY A 85 12.18 -5.96 -14.63
CA GLY A 85 12.53 -4.70 -13.97
C GLY A 85 11.30 -4.03 -13.36
N TYR A 86 10.20 -3.97 -14.11
CA TYR A 86 8.96 -3.36 -13.64
C TYR A 86 8.34 -4.11 -12.46
N ILE A 87 8.31 -5.46 -12.49
CA ILE A 87 7.75 -6.24 -11.36
C ILE A 87 8.63 -6.09 -10.11
N PHE A 88 9.95 -6.04 -10.28
CA PHE A 88 10.88 -5.85 -9.17
C PHE A 88 10.70 -4.46 -8.54
N ALA A 89 10.64 -3.40 -9.35
CA ALA A 89 10.42 -2.04 -8.88
C ALA A 89 9.06 -1.89 -8.16
N ALA A 90 8.00 -2.46 -8.75
CA ALA A 90 6.66 -2.45 -8.15
C ALA A 90 6.66 -3.17 -6.78
N TRP A 91 7.29 -4.34 -6.71
CA TRP A 91 7.40 -5.08 -5.46
C TRP A 91 8.22 -4.33 -4.42
N LEU A 92 9.39 -3.78 -4.79
CA LEU A 92 10.24 -3.04 -3.86
C LEU A 92 9.50 -1.84 -3.27
N LEU A 93 8.81 -1.07 -4.12
CA LEU A 93 8.02 0.07 -3.67
C LEU A 93 6.85 -0.35 -2.77
N SER A 94 6.17 -1.44 -3.12
CA SER A 94 5.10 -2.03 -2.32
C SER A 94 5.57 -2.43 -0.91
N ILE A 95 6.72 -3.10 -0.80
CA ILE A 95 7.33 -3.46 0.49
C ILE A 95 7.77 -2.21 1.25
N LEU A 96 8.37 -1.23 0.59
CA LEU A 96 8.81 0.01 1.23
C LEU A 96 7.62 0.77 1.83
N LEU A 97 6.51 0.88 1.09
CA LEU A 97 5.29 1.54 1.56
C LEU A 97 4.66 0.79 2.76
N MET A 98 4.70 -0.54 2.73
CA MET A 98 4.26 -1.36 3.88
C MET A 98 5.13 -1.11 5.11
N LEU A 99 6.45 -1.10 4.95
CA LEU A 99 7.38 -0.83 6.05
C LEU A 99 7.20 0.58 6.60
N LEU A 100 7.02 1.58 5.74
CA LEU A 100 6.74 2.95 6.15
C LEU A 100 5.44 3.02 6.97
N ASN A 101 4.39 2.36 6.50
CA ASN A 101 3.13 2.26 7.23
C ASN A 101 3.33 1.63 8.63
N ILE A 102 4.11 0.54 8.72
CA ILE A 102 4.44 -0.08 10.02
C ILE A 102 5.19 0.91 10.93
N VAL A 103 6.15 1.69 10.39
CA VAL A 103 6.88 2.70 11.16
C VAL A 103 5.94 3.79 11.67
N GLU A 104 5.03 4.30 10.84
CA GLU A 104 4.01 5.28 11.24
C GLU A 104 3.09 4.73 12.35
N LEU A 105 2.64 3.48 12.22
CA LEU A 105 1.87 2.80 13.28
C LEU A 105 2.63 2.73 14.60
N PHE A 106 3.92 2.41 14.57
CA PHE A 106 4.75 2.42 15.78
C PHE A 106 4.95 3.83 16.33
N ALA A 107 5.10 4.83 15.46
CA ALA A 107 5.21 6.23 15.89
C ALA A 107 3.94 6.70 16.60
N SER A 108 2.76 6.44 16.03
CA SER A 108 1.47 6.75 16.66
C SER A 108 1.28 6.02 17.99
N PHE A 109 1.64 4.74 18.05
CA PHE A 109 1.59 3.96 19.29
C PHE A 109 2.50 4.56 20.36
N ILE A 110 3.75 4.87 20.01
CA ILE A 110 4.69 5.47 20.96
C ILE A 110 4.16 6.82 21.41
N ASP A 111 3.67 7.68 20.53
CA ASP A 111 3.14 9.00 20.89
C ASP A 111 1.97 8.91 21.87
N ALA A 112 1.05 7.96 21.65
CA ALA A 112 -0.09 7.76 22.54
C ALA A 112 0.30 7.27 23.95
N TYR A 113 1.30 6.39 24.05
CA TYR A 113 1.68 5.74 25.32
C TYR A 113 2.94 6.33 25.97
N TYR A 114 3.71 7.16 25.29
CA TYR A 114 4.88 7.84 25.85
C TYR A 114 4.54 8.72 27.08
N PRO A 115 3.41 9.47 27.11
CA PRO A 115 3.00 10.24 28.29
C PRO A 115 2.84 9.38 29.55
N PHE A 116 2.48 8.10 29.42
CA PHE A 116 2.37 7.18 30.54
C PHE A 116 3.71 6.95 31.25
N LEU A 117 4.81 6.91 30.49
CA LEU A 117 6.17 6.78 31.05
C LEU A 117 6.59 8.04 31.84
N LEU A 118 5.97 9.18 31.54
CA LEU A 118 6.19 10.45 32.21
C LEU A 118 5.21 10.70 33.38
N GLY A 119 4.33 9.73 33.69
CA GLY A 119 3.33 9.83 34.75
C GLY A 119 2.04 10.58 34.37
N TYR A 120 1.86 10.90 33.09
CA TYR A 120 0.60 11.46 32.56
C TYR A 120 -0.37 10.35 32.14
N LYS A 121 -1.63 10.72 31.89
CA LYS A 121 -2.60 9.77 31.31
C LYS A 121 -2.23 9.50 29.84
N PRO A 122 -2.25 8.24 29.38
CA PRO A 122 -2.03 7.91 27.98
C PRO A 122 -3.16 8.47 27.10
N GLY A 123 -2.85 8.70 25.82
CA GLY A 123 -3.85 8.98 24.79
C GLY A 123 -4.69 7.75 24.47
N GLU A 124 -5.85 7.97 23.86
CA GLU A 124 -6.65 6.88 23.29
C GLU A 124 -6.05 6.47 21.94
N TRP A 125 -5.62 5.22 21.83
CA TRP A 125 -5.09 4.67 20.58
C TRP A 125 -5.58 3.23 20.38
N SER A 126 -5.93 2.92 19.14
CA SER A 126 -6.26 1.57 18.70
C SER A 126 -5.94 1.43 17.21
N LEU A 127 -5.68 0.19 16.76
CA LEU A 127 -5.50 -0.11 15.34
C LEU A 127 -6.72 0.22 14.47
N ALA A 128 -7.90 0.33 15.05
CA ALA A 128 -9.13 0.64 14.32
C ALA A 128 -9.30 2.16 14.11
N THR A 129 -8.83 2.95 15.08
CA THR A 129 -8.94 4.42 15.05
C THR A 129 -7.74 5.08 14.39
N ASP A 130 -6.61 4.38 14.30
CA ASP A 130 -5.40 4.91 13.67
C ASP A 130 -5.58 5.02 12.13
N PRO A 131 -5.29 6.18 11.51
CA PRO A 131 -5.40 6.36 10.06
C PRO A 131 -4.57 5.37 9.24
N TRP A 132 -3.41 4.97 9.76
CA TRP A 132 -2.51 3.99 9.17
C TRP A 132 -2.90 2.55 9.55
N GLY A 133 -3.78 2.42 10.55
CA GLY A 133 -4.41 1.20 11.00
C GLY A 133 -5.17 0.51 9.88
N ILE A 134 -4.63 -0.61 9.41
CA ILE A 134 -5.24 -1.44 8.35
C ILE A 134 -5.39 -0.63 7.03
N ALA A 135 -4.48 0.30 6.77
CA ALA A 135 -4.47 1.08 5.53
C ALA A 135 -4.09 0.22 4.30
N PRO A 136 -4.46 0.66 3.07
CA PRO A 136 -4.15 -0.06 1.83
C PRO A 136 -2.68 -0.47 1.68
N HIS A 137 -1.73 0.36 2.11
CA HIS A 137 -0.29 0.05 2.06
C HIS A 137 0.06 -1.23 2.81
N LEU A 138 -0.54 -1.45 3.99
CA LEU A 138 -0.27 -2.61 4.82
C LEU A 138 -0.82 -3.88 4.16
N ILE A 139 -2.08 -3.83 3.75
CA ILE A 139 -2.78 -4.97 3.16
C ILE A 139 -2.16 -5.33 1.81
N LEU A 140 -2.07 -4.35 0.90
CA LEU A 140 -1.57 -4.59 -0.45
C LEU A 140 -0.08 -4.96 -0.44
N GLY A 141 0.70 -4.38 0.47
CA GLY A 141 2.10 -4.75 0.68
C GLY A 141 2.27 -6.18 1.17
N ALA A 142 1.48 -6.60 2.15
CA ALA A 142 1.46 -7.97 2.64
C ALA A 142 1.06 -8.96 1.54
N LEU A 143 0.07 -8.60 0.71
CA LEU A 143 -0.33 -9.38 -0.45
C LEU A 143 0.76 -9.42 -1.54
N ALA A 144 1.53 -8.35 -1.73
CA ALA A 144 2.63 -8.35 -2.69
C ALA A 144 3.85 -9.16 -2.22
N ALA A 145 4.05 -9.37 -0.92
CA ALA A 145 5.24 -10.02 -0.37
C ALA A 145 5.58 -11.39 -1.00
N PRO A 146 4.63 -12.32 -1.23
CA PRO A 146 4.89 -13.61 -1.88
C PRO A 146 5.43 -13.51 -3.31
N LEU A 147 5.27 -12.37 -4.00
CA LEU A 147 5.86 -12.16 -5.32
C LEU A 147 7.39 -12.22 -5.32
N TYR A 148 8.05 -12.04 -4.17
CA TYR A 148 9.49 -12.26 -4.00
C TYR A 148 9.96 -13.59 -4.61
N LEU A 149 9.17 -14.65 -4.42
CA LEU A 149 9.51 -15.99 -4.90
C LEU A 149 9.61 -16.08 -6.42
N VAL A 150 9.02 -15.12 -7.14
CA VAL A 150 8.92 -15.08 -8.60
C VAL A 150 10.19 -14.49 -9.23
N PHE A 151 10.74 -13.43 -8.65
CA PHE A 151 11.91 -12.72 -9.20
C PHE A 151 13.17 -12.91 -8.35
N ARG A 152 13.16 -13.79 -7.34
CA ARG A 152 14.36 -14.14 -6.56
C ARG A 152 15.55 -14.55 -7.45
N ASP A 153 15.29 -15.24 -8.55
CA ASP A 153 16.34 -15.71 -9.47
C ASP A 153 16.94 -14.52 -10.23
N PHE A 154 16.11 -13.55 -10.59
CA PHE A 154 16.55 -12.28 -11.18
C PHE A 154 17.35 -11.41 -10.18
N ILE A 155 16.97 -11.40 -8.89
CA ILE A 155 17.77 -10.72 -7.85
C ILE A 155 19.16 -11.36 -7.70
N ARG A 156 19.22 -12.69 -7.75
CA ARG A 156 20.50 -13.40 -7.73
C ARG A 156 21.37 -13.00 -8.94
N GLU A 157 20.79 -12.94 -10.13
CA GLU A 157 21.51 -12.47 -11.34
C GLU A 157 22.05 -11.04 -11.21
N LEU A 158 21.41 -10.15 -10.45
CA LEU A 158 21.86 -8.76 -10.23
C LEU A 158 22.97 -8.62 -9.18
N THR A 159 23.23 -9.66 -8.39
CA THR A 159 24.18 -9.63 -7.26
C THR A 159 25.50 -10.35 -7.57
N PHE A 160 25.68 -10.84 -8.80
CA PHE A 160 26.91 -11.40 -9.36
C PHE A 160 27.37 -10.57 -10.56
#